data_AF-A0A7C0WGI0-F1
#
_entry.id   AF-A0A7C0WGI0-F1
#
_cell.length_a   1.000
_cell.length_b   1.000
_cell.length_c   1.000
_cell.angle_alpha   90.00
_cell.angle_beta   90.00
_cell.angle_gamma   90.00
#
_symmetry.space_group_name_H-M   'P 1'
#
loop_
_entity.id
_entity.type
_entity.pdbx_description
1 polymer ?
#
loop_
_entity_poly.entity_id
_entity_poly.type
_entity_poly.pdbx_seq_one_letter_code
_entity_poly.pdbx_strand_id
1 'polypeptide(L)' 'MKLAELFDNDKGDAHQFDEMTKHAHHATELLKALASESRLMILCLLVEGEKSVGQLNKKMNR' A
#
# COMPACT_ATOMS: atom_id res chain seq x y z
N MET A 1 20.33 -37.69 -26.27
CA MET A 1 19.16 -37.62 -25.37
C MET A 1 19.27 -36.31 -24.59
N LYS A 2 18.63 -35.24 -25.09
CA LYS A 2 18.70 -33.87 -24.52
C LYS A 2 17.30 -33.28 -24.42
N LEU A 3 16.39 -34.04 -23.82
CA LEU A 3 14.94 -33.83 -23.85
C LEU A 3 14.34 -33.52 -22.48
N ALA A 4 15.14 -32.98 -21.54
CA ALA A 4 14.68 -32.66 -20.18
C ALA A 4 14.85 -31.19 -19.76
N GLU A 5 15.46 -30.33 -20.60
CA GLU A 5 15.81 -28.94 -20.21
C GLU A 5 14.94 -27.85 -20.88
N LEU A 6 13.80 -28.22 -21.49
CA LEU A 6 12.95 -27.26 -22.25
C LEU A 6 11.55 -27.04 -21.67
N PHE A 7 11.25 -27.51 -20.45
CA PHE A 7 9.92 -27.38 -19.82
C PHE A 7 9.90 -26.57 -18.50
N ASP A 8 10.74 -25.54 -18.37
CA ASP A 8 10.69 -24.64 -17.19
C ASP A 8 10.72 -23.14 -17.56
N ASN A 9 10.16 -22.76 -18.70
CA ASN A 9 10.04 -21.33 -19.09
C ASN A 9 8.63 -20.73 -18.90
N ASP A 10 7.69 -21.45 -18.29
CA ASP A 10 6.28 -21.01 -18.11
C ASP A 10 5.95 -20.58 -16.66
N LYS A 11 6.82 -20.90 -15.68
CA LYS A 11 6.58 -20.59 -14.26
C LYS A 11 6.96 -19.17 -13.84
N GLY A 12 7.71 -18.44 -14.69
CA GLY A 12 8.21 -17.11 -14.38
C GLY A 12 7.10 -16.05 -14.32
N ASP A 13 6.08 -16.16 -15.17
CA ASP A 13 5.04 -15.14 -15.32
C ASP A 13 3.93 -15.27 -14.26
N ALA A 14 3.55 -16.50 -13.91
CA ALA A 14 2.55 -16.76 -12.87
C ALA A 14 3.02 -16.27 -11.48
N HIS A 15 4.27 -16.54 -11.11
CA HIS A 15 4.83 -16.08 -9.83
C HIS A 15 4.94 -14.55 -9.77
N GLN A 16 5.35 -13.89 -10.86
CA GLN A 16 5.43 -12.43 -10.92
C GLN A 16 4.04 -11.78 -10.79
N PHE A 17 3.01 -12.37 -11.42
CA PHE A 17 1.64 -11.89 -11.30
C PHE A 17 1.09 -12.06 -9.87
N ASP A 18 1.40 -13.18 -9.20
CA ASP A 18 1.01 -13.41 -7.80
C ASP A 18 1.67 -12.39 -6.86
N GLU A 19 2.96 -12.10 -7.02
CA GLU A 19 3.64 -11.07 -6.24
C GLU A 19 3.08 -9.66 -6.49
N MET A 20 2.82 -9.33 -7.76
CA MET A 20 2.15 -8.07 -8.11
C MET A 20 0.76 -7.96 -7.46
N THR A 21 -0.01 -9.05 -7.45
CA THR A 21 -1.34 -9.10 -6.82
C THR A 21 -1.25 -8.89 -5.30
N LYS A 22 -0.25 -9.48 -4.63
CA LYS A 22 0.00 -9.24 -3.20
C LYS A 22 0.33 -7.78 -2.92
N HIS A 23 1.21 -7.17 -3.71
CA HIS A 23 1.53 -5.75 -3.57
C HIS A 23 0.31 -4.85 -3.81
N ALA A 24 -0.47 -5.14 -4.86
CA ALA A 24 -1.71 -4.41 -5.16
C ALA A 24 -2.72 -4.53 -4.02
N HIS A 25 -2.85 -5.71 -3.41
CA HIS A 25 -3.70 -5.93 -2.24
C HIS A 25 -3.24 -5.07 -1.05
N HIS A 26 -1.95 -5.10 -0.70
CA HIS A 26 -1.42 -4.27 0.39
C HIS A 26 -1.60 -2.77 0.16
N ALA A 27 -1.32 -2.30 -1.06
CA ALA A 27 -1.53 -0.91 -1.43
C ALA A 27 -3.02 -0.52 -1.33
N THR A 28 -3.91 -1.40 -1.77
CA THR A 28 -5.36 -1.19 -1.71
C THR A 28 -5.84 -1.06 -0.26
N GLU A 29 -5.37 -1.91 0.65
CA GLU A 29 -5.73 -1.83 2.07
C GLU A 29 -5.27 -0.51 2.70
N LEU A 30 -4.06 -0.06 2.37
CA LEU A 30 -3.59 1.26 2.79
C LEU A 30 -4.47 2.38 2.22
N LEU A 31 -4.79 2.34 0.92
CA LEU A 31 -5.62 3.36 0.28
C LEU A 31 -7.03 3.40 0.88
N LYS A 32 -7.63 2.25 1.19
CA LYS A 32 -8.91 2.17 1.91
C LYS A 32 -8.81 2.79 3.30
N ALA A 33 -7.73 2.53 4.03
CA ALA A 33 -7.48 3.18 5.31
C ALA A 33 -7.31 4.70 5.17
N LEU A 34 -6.75 5.19 4.06
CA LEU A 34 -6.61 6.63 3.80
C LEU A 34 -7.86 7.28 3.19
N ALA A 35 -8.83 6.53 2.65
CA ALA A 35 -10.02 7.06 1.96
C ALA A 35 -11.08 7.67 2.89
N SER A 36 -10.66 8.55 3.80
CA SER A 36 -11.50 9.37 4.68
C SER A 36 -10.90 10.76 4.74
N GLU A 37 -11.71 11.79 4.46
CA GLU A 37 -11.31 13.20 4.50
C GLU A 37 -10.62 13.56 5.82
N SER A 38 -11.21 13.16 6.96
CA SER A 38 -10.65 13.43 8.28
C SER A 38 -9.28 12.76 8.49
N ARG A 39 -9.09 11.53 8.00
CA ARG A 39 -7.81 10.82 8.11
C ARG A 39 -6.73 11.42 7.21
N LEU A 40 -7.10 11.82 5.99
CA LEU A 40 -6.20 12.55 5.09
C LEU A 40 -5.76 13.88 5.70
N MET A 41 -6.68 14.63 6.29
CA MET A 41 -6.34 15.90 6.94
C MET A 41 -5.36 15.70 8.10
N ILE A 42 -5.57 14.68 8.95
CA ILE A 42 -4.63 14.32 10.01
C ILE A 42 -3.27 13.96 9.41
N LEU A 43 -3.22 13.16 8.34
CA LEU A 43 -1.97 12.77 7.69
C LEU A 43 -1.20 13.98 7.14
N CYS A 44 -1.89 14.91 6.49
CA CYS A 44 -1.32 16.19 6.02
C CYS A 44 -0.74 17.01 7.17
N LEU A 45 -1.35 16.98 8.35
CA LEU A 45 -0.80 17.66 9.51
C LEU A 45 0.45 16.94 10.05
N LEU A 46 0.46 15.61 10.05
CA LEU A 46 1.57 14.82 10.60
C LEU A 46 2.78 14.77 9.66
N VAL A 47 2.60 14.88 8.34
CA VAL A 47 3.72 14.92 7.39
C VAL A 47 4.57 16.20 7.54
N GLU A 48 3.98 17.28 8.05
CA GLU A 48 4.70 18.52 8.41
C GLU A 48 5.53 18.37 9.70
N GLY A 49 5.34 17.29 10.47
CA GLY A 49 6.03 17.00 11.71
C GLY A 49 5.10 16.56 12.84
N GLU A 50 5.69 15.98 13.88
CA GLU A 50 5.01 15.43 15.05
C GLU A 50 4.08 16.46 15.72
N LYS A 51 2.88 16.02 16.09
CA LYS A 51 1.88 16.84 16.79
C LYS A 51 1.21 16.05 17.90
N SER A 52 0.91 16.72 19.00
CA SER A 52 0.09 16.14 20.05
C SER A 52 -1.38 16.05 19.64
N VAL A 53 -2.14 15.18 20.30
CA VAL A 53 -3.59 15.03 20.08
C VAL A 53 -4.33 16.36 20.26
N GLY A 54 -3.95 17.17 21.26
CA GLY A 54 -4.54 18.49 21.48
C GLY A 54 -4.29 19.47 20.33
N GLN A 55 -3.10 19.44 19.73
CA GLN A 55 -2.76 20.27 18.56
C GLN A 55 -3.56 19.83 17.32
N LEU A 56 -3.71 18.52 17.09
CA LEU A 56 -4.53 17.99 15.99
C LEU A 56 -6.00 18.39 16.17
N ASN A 57 -6.57 18.17 17.36
CA ASN A 57 -7.96 18.50 17.65
C ASN A 57 -8.27 19.99 17.41
N LYS A 58 -7.39 20.89 17.86
CA LYS A 58 -7.53 22.34 17.64
C LYS A 58 -7.53 22.73 16.16
N LYS A 59 -6.76 22.04 15.30
CA LYS A 59 -6.73 22.30 13.86
C LYS A 59 -7.95 21.71 13.13
N MET A 60 -8.47 20.56 13.60
CA MET A 60 -9.55 19.80 12.97
C MET A 60 -10.95 20.30 13.33
N ASN A 61 -11.15 20.84 14.54
CA ASN A 61 -12.46 21.19 15.07
C ASN A 61 -12.83 22.66 14.80
N ARG A 62 -13.07 22.99 13.52
CA ARG A 62 -13.59 24.31 13.08
C ARG A 62 -15.10 24.40 13.16
#